data_AF-A0A6G6WEA6-F1
#
_entry.id   AF-A0A6G6WEA6-F1
#
_cell.length_a   1.000
_cell.length_b   1.000
_cell.length_c   1.000
_cell.angle_alpha   90.00
_cell.angle_beta   90.00
_cell.angle_gamma   90.00
#
_symmetry.space_group_name_H-M   'P 1'
#
loop_
_entity.id
_entity.type
_entity.pdbx_description
1 polymer ?
#
loop_
_entity_poly.entity_id
_entity_poly.type
_entity_poly.pdbx_seq_one_letter_code
_entity_poly.pdbx_strand_id
1 'polypeptide(L)'
;MDYQDTFAVDGGGRHHADAWMHAAFDGSAGAQALWRGVLQLRLRSAADRIAGWRVEERTPQRLVVAAESWHLRAWLTWAAYADGVEVTTHVTSRNAAGAVAWTTLSPVHRAAVPGVLERARRRLRA
;
A
#
# COMPACT_ATOMS: atom_id res chain seq x y z
N MET A 1 -2.48 -12.89 12.22
CA MET A 1 -2.08 -12.27 10.94
C MET A 1 -2.47 -13.26 9.88
N ASP A 2 -3.32 -12.84 8.96
CA ASP A 2 -4.06 -13.79 8.10
C ASP A 2 -3.52 -13.77 6.67
N TYR A 3 -2.75 -12.73 6.34
CA TYR A 3 -2.13 -12.57 5.04
C TYR A 3 -0.92 -11.64 5.10
N GLN A 4 0.15 -12.06 4.41
CA GLN A 4 1.34 -11.30 4.08
C GLN A 4 1.65 -11.50 2.61
N ASP A 5 1.90 -10.43 1.87
CA ASP A 5 2.62 -10.52 0.59
C ASP A 5 3.63 -9.38 0.52
N THR A 6 4.78 -9.68 -0.09
CA THR A 6 5.84 -8.71 -0.37
C THR A 6 6.09 -8.67 -1.86
N PHE A 7 6.20 -7.46 -2.41
CA PHE A 7 6.55 -7.21 -3.80
C PHE A 7 7.68 -6.20 -3.86
N ALA A 8 8.61 -6.40 -4.79
CA ALA A 8 9.70 -5.47 -5.02
C ALA A 8 9.67 -4.98 -6.47
N VAL A 9 10.19 -3.78 -6.68
CA VAL A 9 10.50 -3.27 -8.01
C VAL A 9 11.86 -2.58 -7.98
N ASP A 10 12.71 -2.98 -8.92
CA ASP A 10 14.01 -2.37 -9.15
C ASP A 10 13.96 -1.33 -10.27
N GLY A 11 14.92 -0.41 -10.24
CA GLY A 11 14.91 0.80 -11.01
C GLY A 11 14.03 1.86 -10.38
N GLY A 12 14.21 3.11 -10.82
CA GLY A 12 13.41 4.23 -10.30
C GLY A 12 14.28 5.33 -9.75
N GLY A 13 15.56 5.05 -9.47
CA GLY A 13 16.46 6.00 -8.84
C GLY A 13 16.34 5.97 -7.32
N ARG A 14 17.23 6.71 -6.67
CA ARG A 14 17.26 6.85 -5.22
C ARG A 14 16.17 7.83 -4.78
N HIS A 15 15.03 7.29 -4.38
CA HIS A 15 13.92 8.05 -3.80
C HIS A 15 13.61 7.59 -2.39
N HIS A 16 13.02 8.48 -1.60
CA HIS A 16 12.50 8.13 -0.29
C HIS A 16 11.26 7.23 -0.40
N ALA A 17 10.99 6.45 0.65
CA ALA A 17 9.85 5.54 0.70
C ALA A 17 8.48 6.24 0.53
N ASP A 18 8.37 7.48 0.98
CA ASP A 18 7.17 8.31 0.79
C ASP A 18 6.95 8.72 -0.67
N ALA A 19 8.01 9.08 -1.40
CA ALA A 19 7.93 9.39 -2.82
C ALA A 19 7.44 8.18 -3.63
N TRP A 20 7.92 6.97 -3.30
CA TRP A 20 7.42 5.72 -3.88
C TRP A 20 5.93 5.49 -3.61
N MET A 21 5.50 5.66 -2.36
CA MET A 21 4.09 5.57 -2.00
C MET A 21 3.26 6.61 -2.75
N HIS A 22 3.70 7.87 -2.78
CA HIS A 22 3.01 8.93 -3.53
C HIS A 22 2.90 8.57 -5.01
N ALA A 23 3.97 8.18 -5.68
CA ALA A 23 3.95 7.81 -7.10
C ALA A 23 3.07 6.58 -7.41
N ALA A 24 2.93 5.65 -6.46
CA ALA A 24 2.04 4.50 -6.56
C ALA A 24 0.55 4.88 -6.44
N PHE A 25 0.23 5.85 -5.58
CA PHE A 25 -1.13 6.30 -5.32
C PHE A 25 -1.57 7.50 -6.17
N ASP A 26 -0.62 8.22 -6.77
CA ASP A 26 -0.86 9.35 -7.67
C ASP A 26 -1.20 8.85 -9.08
N GLY A 27 -2.28 9.35 -9.66
CA GLY A 27 -2.79 8.93 -10.98
C GLY A 27 -3.30 7.49 -11.09
N SER A 28 -3.57 6.79 -9.98
CA SER A 28 -4.12 5.44 -9.98
C SER A 28 -5.48 5.42 -9.29
N ALA A 29 -6.51 5.93 -9.99
CA ALA A 29 -7.90 5.68 -9.61
C ALA A 29 -8.14 4.20 -9.26
N GLY A 30 -7.46 3.25 -9.94
CA GLY A 30 -7.50 1.82 -9.64
C GLY A 30 -6.80 1.37 -8.34
N ALA A 31 -5.68 1.98 -7.92
CA ALA A 31 -5.02 1.59 -6.67
C ALA A 31 -5.82 2.14 -5.48
N GLN A 32 -6.23 3.42 -5.54
CA GLN A 32 -7.15 3.95 -4.55
C GLN A 32 -8.51 3.25 -4.57
N ALA A 33 -9.03 2.82 -5.73
CA ALA A 33 -10.29 2.07 -5.82
C ALA A 33 -10.21 0.65 -5.23
N LEU A 34 -9.06 -0.03 -5.31
CA LEU A 34 -8.89 -1.31 -4.62
C LEU A 34 -9.07 -1.15 -3.11
N TRP A 35 -8.47 -0.10 -2.53
CA TRP A 35 -8.53 0.16 -1.08
C TRP A 35 -9.81 0.89 -0.62
N ARG A 36 -10.34 1.83 -1.41
CA ARG A 36 -11.59 2.59 -1.11
C ARG A 36 -12.84 1.80 -1.46
N GLY A 37 -12.83 1.05 -2.57
CA GLY A 37 -13.98 0.33 -3.09
C GLY A 37 -14.23 -1.01 -2.40
N VAL A 38 -13.18 -1.77 -2.10
CA VAL A 38 -13.35 -3.14 -1.57
C VAL A 38 -13.24 -3.23 -0.04
N LEU A 39 -12.48 -2.36 0.62
CA LEU A 39 -12.23 -2.46 2.07
C LEU A 39 -13.01 -1.46 2.92
N GLN A 40 -13.82 -0.60 2.31
CA GLN A 40 -14.58 0.48 2.99
C GLN A 40 -13.71 1.31 3.97
N LEU A 41 -12.39 1.39 3.74
CA LEU A 41 -11.48 2.08 4.64
C LEU A 41 -11.80 3.57 4.60
N ARG A 42 -12.10 4.16 5.76
CA ARG A 42 -12.35 5.61 5.90
C ARG A 42 -11.02 6.35 5.77
N LEU A 43 -10.55 6.46 4.53
CA LEU A 43 -9.38 7.24 4.12
C LEU A 43 -9.77 8.72 4.13
N ARG A 44 -9.69 9.33 5.31
CA ARG A 44 -9.83 10.77 5.53
C ARG A 44 -8.49 11.46 5.26
N SER A 45 -8.49 12.65 4.66
CA SER A 45 -7.27 13.45 4.61
C SER A 45 -7.02 14.05 6.00
N ALA A 46 -5.78 13.97 6.46
CA ALA A 46 -5.30 14.58 7.70
C ALA A 46 -3.78 14.73 7.58
N ALA A 47 -3.18 15.62 8.38
CA ALA A 47 -1.75 15.95 8.31
C ALA A 47 -0.85 14.74 8.61
N ASP A 48 -1.34 13.76 9.37
CA ASP A 48 -0.68 12.51 9.74
C ASP A 48 -0.93 11.37 8.72
N ARG A 49 -1.47 11.69 7.53
CA ARG A 49 -1.89 10.67 6.56
C ARG A 49 -1.32 10.86 5.16
N ILE A 50 -0.87 9.76 4.56
CA ILE A 50 -0.46 9.70 3.15
C ILE A 50 -1.51 8.88 2.39
N ALA A 51 -2.11 9.49 1.35
CA ALA A 51 -3.23 8.91 0.61
C ALA A 51 -4.39 8.40 1.50
N GLY A 52 -4.58 9.02 2.68
CA GLY A 52 -5.58 8.68 3.68
C GLY A 52 -5.20 7.56 4.66
N TRP A 53 -4.03 6.94 4.51
CA TRP A 53 -3.47 5.98 5.46
C TRP A 53 -2.77 6.70 6.60
N ARG A 54 -2.95 6.25 7.84
CA ARG A 54 -2.26 6.82 9.01
C ARG A 54 -0.80 6.43 8.99
N VAL A 55 0.10 7.40 9.10
CA VAL A 55 1.55 7.16 9.18
C VAL A 55 1.88 6.67 10.59
N GLU A 56 2.55 5.52 10.68
CA GLU A 56 3.05 4.93 11.93
C GLU A 56 4.56 5.16 12.07
N GLU A 57 5.28 5.09 10.96
CA GLU A 57 6.72 5.28 10.90
C GLU A 57 7.07 5.99 9.60
N ARG A 58 7.91 7.02 9.64
CA ARG A 58 8.41 7.70 8.44
C ARG A 58 9.88 8.02 8.57
N THR A 59 10.66 7.41 7.71
CA THR A 59 12.09 7.66 7.49
C THR A 59 12.35 7.68 5.99
N PRO A 60 13.53 8.16 5.52
CA PRO A 60 13.85 8.14 4.09
C PRO A 60 13.78 6.75 3.48
N GLN A 61 14.22 5.72 4.19
CA GLN A 61 14.28 4.33 3.70
C GLN A 61 13.04 3.52 4.03
N ARG A 62 12.22 3.95 5.00
CA ARG A 62 11.10 3.15 5.48
C ARG A 62 9.89 4.01 5.81
N LEU A 63 8.74 3.62 5.28
CA LEU A 63 7.45 4.21 5.57
C LEU A 63 6.48 3.09 5.95
N VAL A 64 5.92 3.15 7.16
CA VAL A 64 4.86 2.25 7.60
C VAL A 64 3.58 3.06 7.73
N VAL A 65 2.54 2.59 7.05
CA VAL A 65 1.21 3.18 7.15
C VAL A 65 0.17 2.14 7.50
N ALA A 66 -0.86 2.55 8.24
CA ALA A 66 -1.93 1.69 8.72
C ALA A 66 -3.30 2.23 8.35
N ALA A 67 -4.23 1.32 8.11
CA ALA A 67 -5.65 1.63 7.96
C ALA A 67 -6.51 0.57 8.66
N GLU A 68 -7.64 1.01 9.19
CA GLU A 68 -8.54 0.17 9.98
C GLU A 68 -9.98 0.36 9.52
N SER A 69 -10.72 -0.75 9.48
CA SER A 69 -12.17 -0.79 9.36
C SER A 69 -12.77 -1.58 10.55
N TRP A 70 -14.09 -1.73 10.54
CA TRP A 70 -14.79 -2.54 11.55
C TRP A 70 -14.44 -4.04 11.46
N HIS A 71 -13.94 -4.53 10.31
CA HIS A 71 -13.69 -5.95 10.06
C HIS A 71 -12.23 -6.28 9.71
N LEU A 72 -11.39 -5.29 9.35
CA LEU A 72 -10.00 -5.52 8.94
C LEU A 72 -9.07 -4.45 9.51
N ARG A 73 -7.82 -4.85 9.70
CA ARG A 73 -6.69 -3.96 9.93
C ARG A 73 -5.62 -4.28 8.90
N ALA A 74 -5.13 -3.25 8.21
CA ALA A 74 -4.13 -3.37 7.17
C ALA A 74 -2.95 -2.45 7.45
N TRP A 75 -1.75 -2.93 7.15
CA TRP A 75 -0.52 -2.14 7.15
C TRP A 75 0.19 -2.31 5.82
N LEU A 76 0.78 -1.22 5.35
CA LEU A 76 1.69 -1.21 4.23
C LEU A 76 3.05 -0.74 4.75
N THR A 77 4.08 -1.55 4.54
CA THR A 77 5.46 -1.16 4.77
C THR A 77 6.13 -0.95 3.43
N TRP A 78 6.62 0.26 3.19
CA TRP A 78 7.43 0.61 2.04
C TRP A 78 8.88 0.71 2.49
N ALA A 79 9.76 -0.11 1.94
CA ALA A 79 11.19 -0.12 2.20
C ALA A 79 11.94 0.29 0.93
N ALA A 80 12.37 1.54 0.87
CA ALA A 80 13.16 2.06 -0.23
C ALA A 80 14.64 1.70 -0.06
N TYR A 81 15.27 1.28 -1.15
CA TYR A 81 16.68 0.96 -1.24
C TYR A 81 17.32 1.71 -2.40
N ALA A 82 18.59 1.40 -2.71
CA ALA A 82 19.43 2.26 -3.55
C ALA A 82 18.85 2.57 -4.95
N ASP A 83 18.17 1.61 -5.57
CA ASP A 83 17.54 1.78 -6.90
C ASP A 83 16.21 1.04 -6.96
N GLY A 84 15.35 1.20 -5.94
CA GLY A 84 14.06 0.51 -5.94
C GLY A 84 13.31 0.61 -4.62
N VAL A 85 12.23 -0.15 -4.55
CA VAL A 85 11.40 -0.24 -3.35
C VAL A 85 10.79 -1.63 -3.19
N GLU A 86 10.71 -2.06 -1.94
CA GLU A 86 9.91 -3.21 -1.52
C GLU A 86 8.64 -2.70 -0.83
N VAL A 87 7.50 -3.29 -1.14
CA VAL A 87 6.23 -3.06 -0.45
C VAL A 87 5.73 -4.36 0.15
N THR A 88 5.42 -4.32 1.44
CA THR A 88 4.82 -5.43 2.16
C THR A 88 3.42 -5.04 2.62
N THR A 89 2.44 -5.86 2.25
CA THR A 89 1.06 -5.73 2.69
C THR A 89 0.77 -6.73 3.80
N HIS A 90 0.39 -6.23 4.97
CA HIS A 90 -0.06 -7.04 6.11
C HIS A 90 -1.55 -6.83 6.33
N VAL A 91 -2.32 -7.91 6.42
CA VAL A 91 -3.75 -7.85 6.75
C VAL A 91 -4.08 -8.81 7.89
N THR A 92 -4.89 -8.30 8.82
CA THR A 92 -5.46 -9.07 9.92
C THR A 92 -6.96 -8.82 9.99
N SER A 93 -7.75 -9.89 9.98
CA SER A 93 -9.19 -9.85 10.11
C SER A 93 -9.57 -9.69 11.59
N ARG A 94 -10.58 -8.85 11.85
CA ARG A 94 -11.14 -8.66 13.20
C ARG A 94 -12.33 -9.59 13.46
N ASN A 95 -12.92 -10.15 12.41
CA ASN A 95 -14.06 -11.04 12.46
C ASN A 95 -14.14 -11.92 11.20
N ALA A 96 -15.07 -12.87 11.19
CA ALA A 96 -15.26 -13.81 10.06
C ALA A 96 -15.60 -13.11 8.74
N ALA A 97 -16.34 -12.00 8.77
CA ALA A 97 -16.65 -11.23 7.56
C ALA A 97 -15.38 -10.61 6.95
N GLY A 98 -14.45 -10.14 7.78
CA GLY A 98 -13.14 -9.67 7.36
C GLY A 98 -12.31 -10.77 6.68
N ALA A 99 -12.31 -11.97 7.24
CA ALA A 99 -11.59 -13.11 6.67
C ALA A 99 -12.13 -13.45 5.27
N VAL A 100 -13.46 -13.59 5.12
CA VAL A 100 -14.09 -13.87 3.83
C VAL A 100 -13.80 -12.77 2.80
N ALA A 101 -13.97 -11.50 3.18
CA ALA A 101 -13.71 -10.37 2.29
C ALA A 101 -12.25 -10.37 1.80
N TRP A 102 -11.30 -10.64 2.69
CA TRP A 102 -9.88 -10.68 2.31
C TRP A 102 -9.53 -11.91 1.47
N THR A 103 -10.09 -13.09 1.76
CA THR A 103 -9.91 -14.28 0.93
C THR A 103 -10.31 -14.01 -0.53
N THR A 104 -11.44 -13.34 -0.76
CA THR A 104 -11.88 -12.97 -2.11
C THR A 104 -11.01 -11.89 -2.75
N LEU A 105 -10.51 -10.93 -1.96
CA LEU A 105 -9.75 -9.79 -2.48
C LEU A 105 -8.26 -10.08 -2.71
N SER A 106 -7.68 -10.99 -1.94
CA SER A 106 -6.24 -11.29 -1.98
C SER A 106 -5.69 -11.64 -3.38
N PRO A 107 -6.41 -12.37 -4.27
CA PRO A 107 -5.91 -12.65 -5.62
C PRO A 107 -5.89 -11.39 -6.49
N VAL A 108 -6.90 -10.53 -6.37
CA VAL A 108 -6.97 -9.26 -7.11
C VAL A 108 -5.87 -8.31 -6.64
N HIS A 109 -5.63 -8.24 -5.32
CA HIS A 109 -4.51 -7.49 -4.76
C HIS A 109 -3.18 -7.99 -5.33
N ARG A 110 -2.93 -9.30 -5.29
CA ARG A 110 -1.70 -9.91 -5.80
C ARG A 110 -1.47 -9.64 -7.28
N ALA A 111 -2.53 -9.63 -8.10
CA ALA A 111 -2.44 -9.31 -9.52
C ALA A 111 -2.21 -7.81 -9.79
N ALA A 112 -2.76 -6.93 -8.96
CA ALA A 112 -2.73 -5.48 -9.19
C ALA A 112 -1.42 -4.82 -8.72
N VAL A 113 -0.84 -5.26 -7.60
CA VAL A 113 0.32 -4.59 -6.97
C VAL A 113 1.53 -4.46 -7.90
N PRO A 114 1.97 -5.49 -8.66
CA PRO A 114 3.10 -5.34 -9.57
C PRO A 114 2.90 -4.22 -10.59
N GLY A 115 1.70 -4.09 -11.16
CA GLY A 115 1.36 -3.02 -12.11
C GLY A 115 1.25 -1.63 -11.47
N VAL A 116 0.99 -1.54 -10.16
CA VAL A 116 1.06 -0.28 -9.41
C VAL A 116 2.51 0.14 -9.20
N LEU A 117 3.36 -0.77 -8.72
CA LEU A 117 4.79 -0.51 -8.51
C LEU A 117 5.50 -0.11 -9.79
N GLU A 118 5.21 -0.80 -10.88
CA GLU A 118 5.80 -0.51 -12.19
C GLU A 118 5.39 0.87 -12.72
N ARG A 119 4.15 1.32 -12.46
CA ARG A 119 3.73 2.70 -12.78
C ARG A 119 4.44 3.72 -11.90
N ALA A 120 4.59 3.44 -10.61
CA ALA A 120 5.33 4.31 -9.69
C ALA A 120 6.78 4.48 -10.16
N ARG A 121 7.44 3.37 -10.52
CA ARG A 121 8.79 3.36 -11.07
C ARG A 121 8.92 4.26 -12.29
N ARG A 122 8.01 4.12 -13.26
CA ARG A 122 8.03 4.95 -14.48
C ARG A 122 7.87 6.43 -14.18
N ARG A 123 7.07 6.80 -13.18
CA ARG A 123 6.89 8.21 -12.77
C ARG A 123 8.12 8.79 -12.09
N LEU A 124 8.80 8.00 -11.26
CA LEU A 124 10.00 8.46 -10.55
C LEU A 124 11.23 8.55 -11.46
N ARG A 125 11.25 7.78 -12.56
CA ARG A 125 12.30 7.89 -13.59
C ARG A 125 12.15 9.11 -14.52
N ALA A 126 10.95 9.68 -14.62
CA ALA A 126 10.64 10.77 -15.53
C ALA A 126 11.01 12.12 -14.93
#